data_AF-A0A1Q6YRP6-F1
#
_entry.id   AF-A0A1Q6YRP6-F1
#
_cell.length_a   1.000
_cell.length_b   1.000
_cell.length_c   1.000
_cell.angle_alpha   90.00
_cell.angle_beta   90.00
_cell.angle_gamma   90.00
#
_symmetry.space_group_name_H-M   'P 1'
#
loop_
_entity.id
_entity.type
_entity.pdbx_description
1 polymer ?
#
loop_
_entity_poly.entity_id
_entity_poly.type
_entity_poly.pdbx_seq_one_letter_code
_entity_poly.pdbx_strand_id
1 'polypeptide(L)'
;MHLRNLAAAGLLLCFVAEAVCAQNKTVAERLGYPADSKLLIVHADDLAVAHSVDAASFDALNKNAVTSASVMVPCAWLTEVASYAKDHPDVDFGLHLTLTSEWKVDRWGPVSSSDKVPSLFDPYGYLWPEAPAAALNLKTVEAEREIRAQVDRAVALGIRPTHLDSHMGVLFSKPELFAVYIKVAHEYNLRFLAVRLPNLSADFFPACPRRTSFWIPWSWPIPPFTPTSGAISMSTP
;
A
#
# COMPACT_ATOMS: atom_id res chain seq x y z
N MET A 1 0.03 -34.99 39.39
CA MET A 1 0.00 -33.55 39.09
C MET A 1 1.28 -33.05 38.39
N HIS A 2 2.46 -33.63 38.66
CA HIS A 2 3.74 -33.17 38.07
C HIS A 2 3.95 -33.42 36.56
N LEU A 3 3.42 -34.51 35.97
CA LEU A 3 3.62 -34.78 34.54
C LEU A 3 2.91 -33.78 33.60
N ARG A 4 1.75 -33.25 34.00
CA ARG A 4 0.99 -32.26 33.22
C ARG A 4 1.68 -30.90 33.17
N ASN A 5 2.39 -30.53 34.24
CA ASN A 5 3.12 -29.26 34.31
C ASN A 5 4.43 -29.31 33.51
N LEU A 6 5.08 -30.48 33.40
CA LEU A 6 6.29 -30.66 32.58
C LEU A 6 5.96 -30.64 31.08
N ALA A 7 4.84 -31.26 30.67
CA ALA A 7 4.38 -31.19 29.28
C ALA A 7 3.98 -29.75 28.88
N ALA A 8 3.29 -29.02 29.75
CA ALA A 8 2.93 -27.62 29.52
C ALA A 8 4.16 -26.70 29.46
N ALA A 9 5.17 -26.92 30.31
CA ALA A 9 6.42 -26.18 30.30
C ALA A 9 7.27 -26.47 29.04
N GLY A 10 7.35 -27.73 28.60
CA GLY A 10 8.03 -28.12 27.36
C GLY A 10 7.36 -27.52 26.11
N LEU A 11 6.03 -27.54 26.06
CA LEU A 11 5.27 -26.92 24.98
C LEU A 11 5.48 -25.39 24.94
N LEU A 12 5.48 -24.73 26.11
CA LEU A 12 5.74 -23.29 26.22
C LEU A 12 7.19 -22.95 25.78
N LEU A 13 8.18 -23.77 26.13
CA LEU A 13 9.58 -23.61 25.70
C LEU A 13 9.74 -23.77 24.17
N CYS A 14 9.04 -24.72 23.55
CA CYS A 14 9.01 -24.87 22.09
C CYS A 14 8.39 -23.64 21.40
N PHE A 15 7.26 -23.14 21.90
CA PHE A 15 6.63 -21.93 21.35
C PHE A 15 7.52 -20.69 21.49
N VAL A 16 8.24 -20.55 22.61
CA VAL A 16 9.18 -19.44 22.82
C VAL A 16 10.39 -19.54 21.88
N ALA A 17 10.93 -20.74 21.65
CA ALA A 17 12.05 -20.95 20.73
C ALA A 17 11.67 -20.64 19.26
N GLU A 18 10.49 -21.08 18.81
CA GLU A 18 9.96 -20.77 17.47
C GLU A 18 9.76 -19.26 17.28
N ALA A 19 9.22 -18.56 18.29
CA ALA A 19 9.03 -17.12 18.25
C ALA A 19 10.35 -16.32 18.19
N VAL A 20 11.41 -16.79 18.86
CA VAL A 20 12.75 -16.17 18.82
C VAL A 20 13.43 -16.38 17.47
N CYS A 21 13.35 -17.59 16.89
CA CYS A 21 13.88 -17.85 15.55
C CYS A 21 13.14 -17.06 14.45
N ALA A 22 11.83 -16.84 14.61
CA ALA A 22 11.06 -16.01 13.68
C ALA A 22 11.49 -14.52 13.69
N GLN A 23 12.06 -14.01 14.79
CA GLN A 23 12.55 -12.63 14.88
C GLN A 23 13.89 -12.40 14.17
N ASN A 24 14.63 -13.46 13.78
CA ASN A 24 15.95 -13.36 13.14
C ASN A 24 15.95 -13.56 11.62
N LYS A 25 14.84 -13.96 11.02
CA LYS A 25 14.75 -14.15 9.57
C LYS A 25 14.68 -12.82 8.83
N THR A 26 15.50 -12.67 7.80
CA THR A 26 15.43 -11.57 6.84
C THR A 26 14.07 -11.54 6.13
N VAL A 27 13.71 -10.41 5.52
CA VAL A 27 12.49 -10.32 4.69
C VAL A 27 12.51 -11.35 3.56
N ALA A 28 13.66 -11.58 2.94
CA ALA A 28 13.84 -12.59 1.90
C ALA A 28 13.51 -14.00 2.42
N GLU A 29 14.06 -14.40 3.57
CA GLU A 29 13.76 -15.70 4.19
C GLU A 29 12.29 -15.85 4.59
N ARG A 30 11.67 -14.78 5.08
CA ARG A 30 10.24 -14.78 5.42
C ARG A 30 9.35 -14.97 4.19
N LEU A 31 9.82 -14.55 3.02
CA LEU A 31 9.17 -14.74 1.73
C LEU A 31 9.56 -16.07 1.04
N GLY A 32 10.42 -16.89 1.65
CA GLY A 32 10.84 -18.19 1.13
C GLY A 32 12.09 -18.17 0.25
N TYR A 33 12.83 -17.05 0.22
CA TYR A 33 14.07 -16.90 -0.54
C TYR A 33 15.31 -17.07 0.35
N PRO A 34 16.49 -17.39 -0.21
CA PRO A 34 17.76 -17.32 0.51
C PRO A 34 18.00 -15.94 1.15
N ALA A 35 18.65 -15.91 2.31
CA ALA A 35 18.85 -14.70 3.13
C ALA A 35 19.57 -13.54 2.44
N ASP A 36 20.44 -13.85 1.47
CA ASP A 36 21.23 -12.91 0.69
C ASP A 36 20.54 -12.45 -0.60
N SER A 37 19.35 -12.98 -0.90
CA SER A 37 18.59 -12.63 -2.10
C SER A 37 18.27 -11.14 -2.16
N LYS A 38 18.40 -10.58 -3.36
CA LYS A 38 17.93 -9.22 -3.68
C LYS A 38 16.58 -9.33 -4.36
N LEU A 39 15.55 -8.82 -3.69
CA LEU A 39 14.19 -8.79 -4.21
C LEU A 39 13.88 -7.37 -4.69
N LEU A 40 13.28 -7.26 -5.86
CA LEU A 40 12.92 -6.00 -6.50
C LEU A 40 11.47 -6.07 -6.95
N ILE A 41 10.72 -5.02 -6.62
CA ILE A 41 9.41 -4.74 -7.21
C ILE A 41 9.65 -3.54 -8.12
N VAL A 42 9.36 -3.69 -9.40
CA VAL A 42 9.36 -2.56 -10.35
C VAL A 42 7.91 -2.12 -10.47
N HIS A 43 7.65 -0.90 -10.02
CA HIS A 43 6.31 -0.38 -9.79
C HIS A 43 6.04 0.82 -10.72
N ALA A 44 4.87 0.86 -11.34
CA ALA A 44 4.43 1.96 -12.20
C ALA A 44 3.34 2.80 -11.50
N ASP A 45 3.67 4.05 -11.21
CA ASP A 45 2.78 5.01 -10.54
C ASP A 45 1.82 5.67 -11.56
N ASP A 46 0.81 6.37 -11.03
CA ASP A 46 -0.05 7.32 -11.74
C ASP A 46 -0.98 6.76 -12.82
N LEU A 47 -1.36 5.47 -12.75
CA LEU A 47 -2.48 4.98 -13.56
C LEU A 47 -3.74 5.82 -13.31
N ALA A 48 -4.57 5.98 -14.34
CA ALA A 48 -5.76 6.82 -14.46
C ALA A 48 -5.52 8.33 -14.64
N VAL A 49 -4.28 8.83 -14.50
CA VAL A 49 -4.01 10.28 -14.65
C VAL A 49 -4.27 10.76 -16.08
N ALA A 50 -3.88 9.96 -17.08
CA ALA A 50 -4.05 10.24 -18.49
C ALA A 50 -3.98 8.96 -19.31
N HIS A 51 -4.72 8.91 -20.43
CA HIS A 51 -4.68 7.77 -21.36
C HIS A 51 -3.27 7.36 -21.78
N SER A 52 -2.37 8.32 -22.02
CA SER A 52 -1.00 8.01 -22.42
C SER A 52 -0.20 7.30 -21.32
N VAL A 53 -0.49 7.60 -20.06
CA VAL A 53 0.13 6.93 -18.90
C VAL A 53 -0.44 5.52 -18.77
N ASP A 54 -1.76 5.38 -18.91
CA ASP A 54 -2.43 4.08 -18.91
C ASP A 54 -1.91 3.16 -20.01
N ALA A 55 -1.86 3.65 -21.24
CA ALA A 55 -1.34 2.89 -22.38
C ALA A 55 0.12 2.44 -22.18
N ALA A 56 0.99 3.32 -21.65
CA ALA A 56 2.38 2.97 -21.38
C ALA A 56 2.52 1.94 -20.25
N SER A 57 1.77 2.12 -19.16
CA SER A 57 1.77 1.21 -18.01
C SER A 57 1.19 -0.16 -18.36
N PHE A 58 0.11 -0.23 -19.15
CA PHE A 58 -0.43 -1.49 -19.65
C PHE A 58 0.55 -2.21 -20.57
N ASP A 59 1.22 -1.49 -21.47
CA ASP A 59 2.27 -2.09 -22.33
C ASP A 59 3.42 -2.66 -21.49
N ALA A 60 3.87 -1.91 -20.48
CA ALA A 60 4.92 -2.36 -19.57
C ALA A 60 4.50 -3.58 -18.73
N LEU A 61 3.26 -3.63 -18.24
CA LEU A 61 2.69 -4.77 -17.51
C LEU A 61 2.58 -6.01 -18.42
N ASN A 62 2.02 -5.85 -19.62
CA ASN A 62 1.85 -6.94 -20.59
C ASN A 62 3.19 -7.54 -21.04
N LYS A 63 4.24 -6.72 -21.09
CA LYS A 63 5.60 -7.15 -21.43
C LYS A 63 6.42 -7.60 -20.21
N ASN A 64 5.83 -7.61 -19.00
CA ASN A 64 6.52 -7.87 -17.74
C ASN A 64 7.75 -6.98 -17.50
N ALA A 65 7.77 -5.76 -18.05
CA ALA A 65 8.81 -4.76 -17.80
C ALA A 65 8.64 -4.13 -16.40
N VAL A 66 7.39 -4.07 -15.92
CA VAL A 66 7.04 -3.77 -14.53
C VAL A 66 6.22 -4.94 -13.97
N THR A 67 6.27 -5.13 -12.65
CA THR A 67 5.61 -6.25 -11.97
C THR A 67 4.44 -5.82 -11.09
N SER A 68 4.22 -4.52 -10.97
CA SER A 68 3.22 -3.91 -10.09
C SER A 68 2.89 -2.50 -10.58
N ALA A 69 1.69 -1.99 -10.28
CA ALA A 69 1.30 -0.62 -10.61
C ALA A 69 0.24 -0.08 -9.63
N SER A 70 0.08 1.24 -9.52
CA SER A 70 -0.87 1.87 -8.59
C SER A 70 -1.78 2.89 -9.29
N VAL A 71 -3.05 2.93 -8.86
CA VAL A 71 -4.13 3.68 -9.54
C VAL A 71 -4.58 4.92 -8.76
N MET A 72 -4.63 6.07 -9.44
CA MET A 72 -5.17 7.33 -8.94
C MET A 72 -6.69 7.38 -9.14
N VAL A 73 -7.43 7.00 -8.11
CA VAL A 73 -8.90 6.91 -8.16
C VAL A 73 -9.63 8.22 -8.52
N PRO A 74 -9.17 9.42 -8.14
CA PRO A 74 -9.90 10.63 -8.50
C PRO A 74 -9.82 11.04 -9.99
N CYS A 75 -8.93 10.42 -10.77
CA CYS A 75 -8.60 10.88 -12.12
C CYS A 75 -9.56 10.37 -13.21
N ALA A 76 -9.62 11.09 -14.33
CA ALA A 76 -10.63 10.92 -15.37
C ALA A 76 -10.56 9.57 -16.10
N TRP A 77 -9.39 8.94 -16.19
CA TRP A 77 -9.20 7.68 -16.92
C TRP A 77 -9.38 6.42 -16.07
N LEU A 78 -9.89 6.56 -14.84
CA LEU A 78 -10.11 5.42 -13.93
C LEU A 78 -10.88 4.25 -14.56
N THR A 79 -11.89 4.54 -15.39
CA THR A 79 -12.70 3.48 -16.01
C THR A 79 -11.95 2.69 -17.07
N GLU A 80 -10.93 3.28 -17.71
CA GLU A 80 -10.02 2.56 -18.61
C GLU A 80 -9.20 1.52 -17.81
N VAL A 81 -8.61 1.94 -16.70
CA VAL A 81 -7.88 1.06 -15.77
C VAL A 81 -8.79 -0.04 -15.21
N ALA A 82 -10.03 0.28 -14.84
CA ALA A 82 -11.00 -0.70 -14.36
C ALA A 82 -11.35 -1.74 -15.44
N SER A 83 -11.49 -1.33 -16.70
CA SER A 83 -11.70 -2.25 -17.82
C SER A 83 -10.50 -3.18 -17.99
N TYR A 84 -9.28 -2.63 -17.97
CA TYR A 84 -8.06 -3.42 -18.08
C TYR A 84 -7.93 -4.43 -16.94
N ALA A 85 -8.20 -4.01 -15.69
CA ALA A 85 -8.12 -4.86 -14.50
C ALA A 85 -9.10 -6.04 -14.54
N LYS A 86 -10.26 -5.88 -15.20
CA LYS A 86 -11.23 -6.95 -15.39
C LYS A 86 -10.69 -8.05 -16.33
N ASP A 87 -9.99 -7.65 -17.38
CA ASP A 87 -9.43 -8.57 -18.37
C ASP A 87 -8.11 -9.19 -17.89
N HIS A 88 -7.45 -8.58 -16.89
CA HIS A 88 -6.16 -9.02 -16.34
C HIS A 88 -6.24 -9.20 -14.80
N PRO A 89 -7.00 -10.20 -14.30
CA PRO A 89 -7.26 -10.35 -12.87
C PRO A 89 -6.04 -10.70 -12.02
N ASP A 90 -4.94 -11.13 -12.64
CA ASP A 90 -3.69 -11.54 -11.97
C ASP A 90 -2.67 -10.38 -11.85
N VAL A 91 -2.97 -9.21 -12.42
CA VAL A 91 -2.08 -8.04 -12.33
C VAL A 91 -2.09 -7.49 -10.90
N ASP A 92 -0.90 -7.16 -10.40
CA ASP A 92 -0.69 -6.55 -9.09
C ASP A 92 -1.00 -5.05 -9.12
N PHE A 93 -2.28 -4.70 -8.90
CA PHE A 93 -2.73 -3.31 -8.78
C PHE A 93 -2.87 -2.85 -7.34
N GLY A 94 -2.14 -1.80 -6.98
CA GLY A 94 -2.35 -1.00 -5.77
C GLY A 94 -3.19 0.25 -6.03
N LEU A 95 -3.42 1.03 -4.98
CA LEU A 95 -4.01 2.36 -5.09
C LEU A 95 -3.00 3.44 -4.72
N HIS A 96 -2.83 4.35 -5.66
CA HIS A 96 -2.04 5.56 -5.52
C HIS A 96 -2.89 6.61 -4.83
N LEU A 97 -2.89 6.57 -3.49
CA LEU A 97 -3.77 7.41 -2.70
C LEU A 97 -3.47 8.89 -2.97
N THR A 98 -4.48 9.57 -3.49
CA THR A 98 -4.31 10.87 -4.14
C THR A 98 -5.00 11.94 -3.31
N LEU A 99 -4.22 12.79 -2.63
CA LEU A 99 -4.72 13.95 -1.86
C LEU A 99 -4.15 15.29 -2.36
N THR A 100 -3.55 15.28 -3.56
CA THR A 100 -2.99 16.44 -4.26
C THR A 100 -3.40 16.43 -5.73
N SER A 101 -3.31 17.59 -6.41
CA SER A 101 -3.55 17.75 -7.85
C SER A 101 -2.70 18.87 -8.44
N GLU A 102 -1.51 18.49 -8.89
CA GLU A 102 -0.34 19.31 -9.23
C GLU A 102 -0.37 19.96 -10.62
N TRP A 103 -1.15 19.39 -11.55
CA TRP A 103 -1.20 19.90 -12.90
C TRP A 103 -1.91 21.25 -12.98
N LYS A 104 -1.53 22.08 -13.95
CA LYS A 104 -2.09 23.43 -14.11
C LYS A 104 -3.46 23.45 -14.79
N VAL A 105 -3.72 22.46 -15.65
CA VAL A 105 -4.88 22.46 -16.56
C VAL A 105 -5.84 21.34 -16.22
N ASP A 106 -5.35 20.10 -16.16
CA ASP A 106 -6.17 18.93 -15.87
C ASP A 106 -6.09 18.61 -14.37
N ARG A 107 -7.01 19.18 -13.61
CA ARG A 107 -7.05 19.07 -12.14
C ARG A 107 -8.25 18.26 -11.70
N TRP A 108 -8.09 17.53 -10.60
CA TRP A 108 -9.11 16.66 -10.03
C TRP A 108 -9.48 17.07 -8.61
N GLY A 109 -10.70 16.74 -8.22
CA GLY A 109 -11.20 16.86 -6.86
C GLY A 109 -11.10 15.54 -6.10
N PRO A 110 -11.49 15.49 -4.81
CA PRO A 110 -11.62 14.24 -4.08
C PRO A 110 -12.78 13.38 -4.61
N VAL A 111 -12.76 12.08 -4.29
CA VAL A 111 -13.88 11.14 -4.53
C VAL A 111 -15.05 11.43 -3.59
N SER A 112 -14.75 11.84 -2.36
CA SER A 112 -15.76 12.16 -1.34
C SER A 112 -16.54 13.44 -1.68
N SER A 113 -17.79 13.51 -1.24
CA SER A 113 -18.60 14.72 -1.42
C SER A 113 -18.01 15.92 -0.69
N SER A 114 -18.12 17.10 -1.31
CA SER A 114 -17.42 18.31 -0.84
C SER A 114 -17.82 18.78 0.56
N ASP A 115 -19.05 18.52 0.98
CA ASP A 115 -19.55 18.82 2.32
C ASP A 115 -18.90 17.95 3.42
N LYS A 116 -18.30 16.83 3.04
CA LYS A 116 -17.67 15.87 3.96
C LYS A 116 -16.18 16.06 4.10
N VAL A 117 -15.52 16.69 3.14
CA VAL A 117 -14.06 16.83 3.10
C VAL A 117 -13.60 18.26 2.71
N PRO A 118 -14.17 19.33 3.30
CA PRO A 118 -13.88 20.70 2.88
C PRO A 118 -12.39 21.10 2.96
N SER A 119 -11.59 20.48 3.84
CA SER A 119 -10.15 20.75 3.98
C SER A 119 -9.30 20.20 2.84
N LEU A 120 -9.83 19.30 2.01
CA LEU A 120 -9.12 18.73 0.86
C LEU A 120 -9.12 19.68 -0.34
N PHE A 121 -10.00 20.67 -0.35
CA PHE A 121 -10.14 21.61 -1.45
C PHE A 121 -9.21 22.80 -1.29
N ASP A 122 -8.57 23.18 -2.38
CA ASP A 122 -7.95 24.47 -2.56
C ASP A 122 -9.02 25.55 -2.86
N PRO A 123 -8.65 26.85 -2.93
CA PRO A 123 -9.58 27.94 -3.23
C PRO A 123 -10.27 27.86 -4.60
N TYR A 124 -9.82 26.99 -5.50
CA TYR A 124 -10.36 26.81 -6.85
C TYR A 124 -11.27 25.58 -6.97
N GLY A 125 -11.45 24.81 -5.91
CA GLY A 125 -12.34 23.64 -5.89
C GLY A 125 -11.69 22.33 -6.34
N TYR A 126 -10.36 22.25 -6.34
CA TYR A 126 -9.60 21.03 -6.65
C TYR A 126 -8.80 20.57 -5.42
N LEU A 127 -8.18 19.38 -5.49
CA LEU A 127 -7.18 19.02 -4.48
C LEU A 127 -6.00 19.99 -4.49
N TRP A 128 -5.37 20.17 -3.34
CA TRP A 128 -4.20 21.05 -3.18
C TRP A 128 -3.08 20.70 -4.19
N PRO A 129 -2.42 21.69 -4.80
CA PRO A 129 -1.48 21.42 -5.89
C PRO A 129 -0.17 20.77 -5.44
N GLU A 130 0.24 20.98 -4.18
CA GLU A 130 1.55 20.55 -3.70
C GLU A 130 1.43 19.91 -2.32
N ALA A 131 2.24 18.89 -2.06
CA ALA A 131 2.22 18.15 -0.79
C ALA A 131 2.39 19.04 0.46
N PRO A 132 3.27 20.08 0.49
CA PRO A 132 3.35 20.98 1.63
C PRO A 132 2.06 21.77 1.88
N ALA A 133 1.41 22.27 0.82
CA ALA A 133 0.16 23.02 0.93
C ALA A 133 -0.97 22.10 1.41
N ALA A 134 -1.06 20.89 0.85
CA ALA A 134 -2.00 19.87 1.30
C ALA A 134 -1.78 19.54 2.78
N ALA A 135 -0.55 19.23 3.18
CA ALA A 135 -0.21 18.88 4.54
C ALA A 135 -0.63 19.96 5.55
N LEU A 136 -0.48 21.24 5.22
CA LEU A 136 -0.88 22.35 6.08
C LEU A 136 -2.40 22.46 6.30
N ASN A 137 -3.20 22.10 5.29
CA ASN A 137 -4.64 22.35 5.29
C ASN A 137 -5.47 21.11 5.62
N LEU A 138 -5.01 19.92 5.22
CA LEU A 138 -5.71 18.65 5.41
C LEU A 138 -6.03 18.40 6.89
N LYS A 139 -7.31 18.11 7.17
CA LYS A 139 -7.72 17.52 8.45
C LYS A 139 -7.64 16.00 8.37
N THR A 140 -7.01 15.39 9.36
CA THR A 140 -6.77 13.94 9.44
C THR A 140 -8.04 13.09 9.26
N VAL A 141 -9.16 13.50 9.86
CA VAL A 141 -10.46 12.79 9.74
C VAL A 141 -11.03 12.86 8.32
N GLU A 142 -10.81 13.96 7.62
CA GLU A 142 -11.28 14.15 6.25
C GLU A 142 -10.38 13.40 5.25
N ALA A 143 -9.06 13.39 5.49
CA ALA A 143 -8.13 12.55 4.74
C ALA A 143 -8.46 11.06 4.91
N GLU A 144 -8.77 10.59 6.13
CA GLU A 144 -9.20 9.21 6.36
C GLU A 144 -10.46 8.86 5.56
N ARG A 145 -11.45 9.76 5.57
CA ARG A 145 -12.70 9.57 4.81
C ARG A 145 -12.44 9.45 3.32
N GLU A 146 -11.57 10.30 2.79
CA GLU A 146 -11.22 10.29 1.37
C GLU A 146 -10.46 9.03 0.96
N ILE A 147 -9.47 8.59 1.74
CA ILE A 147 -8.73 7.37 1.45
C ILE A 147 -9.67 6.17 1.38
N ARG A 148 -10.61 6.05 2.31
CA ARG A 148 -11.64 5.00 2.28
C ARG A 148 -12.53 5.10 1.05
N ALA A 149 -12.97 6.30 0.70
CA ALA A 149 -13.79 6.53 -0.49
C ALA A 149 -13.05 6.12 -1.78
N GLN A 150 -11.74 6.37 -1.86
CA GLN A 150 -10.91 5.91 -2.97
C GLN A 150 -10.85 4.38 -3.04
N VAL A 151 -10.60 3.71 -1.91
CA VAL A 151 -10.58 2.23 -1.84
C VAL A 151 -11.93 1.64 -2.25
N ASP A 152 -13.02 2.13 -1.65
CA ASP A 152 -14.37 1.63 -1.91
C ASP A 152 -14.78 1.86 -3.37
N ARG A 153 -14.42 3.02 -3.95
CA ARG A 153 -14.71 3.34 -5.34
C ARG A 153 -13.95 2.44 -6.31
N ALA A 154 -12.68 2.17 -6.05
CA ALA A 154 -11.88 1.25 -6.87
C ALA A 154 -12.49 -0.17 -6.85
N VAL A 155 -12.82 -0.68 -5.65
CA VAL A 155 -13.46 -2.00 -5.49
C VAL A 155 -14.81 -2.07 -6.20
N ALA A 156 -15.63 -1.02 -6.10
CA ALA A 156 -16.92 -0.96 -6.76
C ALA A 156 -16.82 -0.97 -8.30
N LEU A 157 -15.68 -0.56 -8.86
CA LEU A 157 -15.40 -0.61 -10.30
C LEU A 157 -14.74 -1.93 -10.74
N GLY A 158 -14.49 -2.87 -9.82
CA GLY A 158 -13.91 -4.17 -10.11
C GLY A 158 -12.38 -4.22 -10.05
N ILE A 159 -11.72 -3.12 -9.66
CA ILE A 159 -10.30 -3.14 -9.31
C ILE A 159 -10.15 -3.89 -7.99
N ARG A 160 -9.14 -4.76 -7.88
CA ARG A 160 -8.83 -5.50 -6.65
C ARG A 160 -7.50 -5.02 -6.08
N PRO A 161 -7.50 -3.99 -5.21
CA PRO A 161 -6.28 -3.46 -4.62
C PRO A 161 -5.49 -4.53 -3.87
N THR A 162 -4.18 -4.56 -4.05
CA THR A 162 -3.25 -5.47 -3.34
C THR A 162 -2.38 -4.73 -2.34
N HIS A 163 -2.15 -3.44 -2.58
CA HIS A 163 -1.32 -2.56 -1.78
C HIS A 163 -1.73 -1.08 -1.92
N LEU A 164 -1.18 -0.24 -1.07
CA LEU A 164 -1.34 1.20 -1.07
C LEU A 164 0.02 1.90 -1.14
N ASP A 165 0.03 3.05 -1.77
CA ASP A 165 1.12 4.04 -1.74
C ASP A 165 0.50 5.45 -1.74
N SER A 166 1.32 6.50 -1.88
CA SER A 166 0.87 7.89 -1.72
C SER A 166 1.40 8.77 -2.84
N HIS A 167 0.48 9.34 -3.61
CA HIS A 167 0.81 10.34 -4.62
C HIS A 167 1.49 11.56 -3.98
N MET A 168 2.62 11.97 -4.58
CA MET A 168 3.54 12.99 -4.08
C MET A 168 4.00 12.83 -2.61
N GLY A 169 3.79 11.66 -2.00
CA GLY A 169 4.16 11.38 -0.61
C GLY A 169 3.46 12.23 0.46
N VAL A 170 2.31 12.85 0.16
CA VAL A 170 1.59 13.71 1.12
C VAL A 170 1.18 12.97 2.40
N LEU A 171 0.86 11.68 2.32
CA LEU A 171 0.55 10.88 3.50
C LEU A 171 1.77 10.58 4.38
N PHE A 172 2.99 10.80 3.84
CA PHE A 172 4.24 10.64 4.56
C PHE A 172 4.73 11.95 5.19
N SER A 173 4.02 13.08 4.98
CA SER A 173 4.51 14.39 5.39
C SER A 173 4.26 14.71 6.88
N LYS A 174 3.30 14.03 7.52
CA LYS A 174 2.93 14.24 8.93
C LYS A 174 2.65 12.89 9.63
N PRO A 175 3.06 12.72 10.90
CA PRO A 175 2.79 11.49 11.66
C PRO A 175 1.31 11.11 11.70
N GLU A 176 0.40 12.08 11.82
CA GLU A 176 -1.03 11.84 11.93
C GLU A 176 -1.66 11.38 10.60
N LEU A 177 -1.18 11.91 9.47
CA LEU A 177 -1.59 11.46 8.13
C LEU A 177 -1.04 10.05 7.85
N PHE A 178 0.20 9.80 8.27
CA PHE A 178 0.81 8.48 8.12
C PHE A 178 0.11 7.42 8.99
N ALA A 179 -0.31 7.78 10.21
CA ALA A 179 -1.10 6.92 11.07
C ALA A 179 -2.44 6.53 10.42
N VAL A 180 -3.11 7.47 9.77
CA VAL A 180 -4.34 7.19 8.99
C VAL A 180 -4.06 6.24 7.83
N TYR A 181 -3.00 6.49 7.07
CA TYR A 181 -2.58 5.63 5.96
C TYR A 181 -2.40 4.17 6.40
N ILE A 182 -1.66 3.93 7.49
CA ILE A 182 -1.48 2.58 8.05
C ILE A 182 -2.80 2.01 8.56
N LYS A 183 -3.60 2.81 9.26
CA LYS A 183 -4.89 2.39 9.81
C LYS A 183 -5.79 1.84 8.71
N VAL A 184 -5.96 2.60 7.62
CA VAL A 184 -6.81 2.18 6.51
C VAL A 184 -6.21 0.95 5.80
N ALA A 185 -4.89 0.90 5.60
CA ALA A 185 -4.23 -0.28 5.04
C ALA A 185 -4.56 -1.56 5.84
N HIS A 186 -4.48 -1.49 7.18
CA HIS A 186 -4.79 -2.62 8.05
C HIS A 186 -6.27 -3.02 7.99
N GLU A 187 -7.19 -2.05 8.00
CA GLU A 187 -8.63 -2.33 8.00
C GLU A 187 -9.10 -2.99 6.70
N TYR A 188 -8.50 -2.61 5.56
CA TYR A 188 -8.78 -3.25 4.26
C TYR A 188 -7.87 -4.45 3.96
N ASN A 189 -6.99 -4.84 4.90
CA ASN A 189 -6.02 -5.92 4.72
C ASN A 189 -5.12 -5.74 3.47
N LEU A 190 -4.69 -4.49 3.24
CA LEU A 190 -3.81 -4.10 2.15
C LEU A 190 -2.39 -3.94 2.64
N ARG A 191 -1.43 -4.33 1.80
CA ARG A 191 -0.02 -3.99 2.00
C ARG A 191 0.16 -2.49 1.78
N PHE A 192 1.28 -1.93 2.19
CA PHE A 192 1.52 -0.52 1.99
C PHE A 192 3.01 -0.23 1.78
N LEU A 193 3.31 0.74 0.92
CA LEU A 193 4.66 1.28 0.76
C LEU A 193 5.09 1.91 2.08
N ALA A 194 6.16 1.36 2.66
CA ALA A 194 6.80 1.90 3.85
C ALA A 194 8.07 2.66 3.44
N VAL A 195 8.06 3.98 3.61
CA VAL A 195 9.24 4.79 3.31
C VAL A 195 10.24 4.70 4.46
N ARG A 196 11.46 4.28 4.14
CA ARG A 196 12.58 4.30 5.08
C ARG A 196 13.32 5.62 4.95
N LEU A 197 12.93 6.62 5.74
CA LEU A 197 13.65 7.89 5.81
C LEU A 197 14.84 7.76 6.78
N PRO A 198 16.10 7.83 6.30
CA PRO A 198 17.25 7.84 7.19
C PRO A 198 17.17 9.10 8.05
N ASN A 199 17.18 8.92 9.38
CA ASN A 199 17.11 9.97 10.42
C ASN A 199 15.70 10.42 10.88
N LEU A 200 14.63 9.74 10.49
CA LEU A 200 13.33 9.96 11.12
C LEU A 200 13.32 9.35 12.54
N SER A 201 12.92 10.14 13.54
CA SER A 201 12.80 9.64 14.91
C SER A 201 11.73 8.54 14.99
N ALA A 202 11.90 7.63 15.95
CA ALA A 202 10.91 6.59 16.25
C ALA A 202 9.50 7.15 16.45
N ASP A 203 9.43 8.38 16.96
CA ASP A 203 8.21 9.09 17.33
C ASP A 203 7.39 9.57 16.13
N PHE A 204 7.96 9.52 14.92
CA PHE A 204 7.23 9.77 13.67
C PHE A 204 6.26 8.63 13.32
N PHE A 205 6.49 7.43 13.86
CA PHE A 205 5.65 6.25 13.67
C PHE A 205 4.94 5.82 14.97
N PRO A 206 4.18 6.71 15.65
CA PRO A 206 3.58 6.39 16.95
C PRO A 206 2.52 5.30 16.84
N ALA A 207 1.96 5.09 15.64
CA ALA A 207 0.96 4.06 15.34
C ALA A 207 1.55 2.70 14.94
N CYS A 208 2.88 2.58 14.79
CA CYS A 208 3.54 1.29 14.61
C CYS A 208 3.97 0.80 16.00
N PRO A 209 3.24 -0.12 16.65
CA PRO A 209 3.52 -0.47 18.02
C PRO A 209 4.92 -1.09 18.11
N ARG A 210 5.86 -0.39 18.74
CA ARG A 210 7.07 -1.03 19.25
C ARG A 210 6.63 -1.93 20.39
N ARG A 211 6.52 -3.23 20.12
CA ARG A 211 6.36 -4.29 21.13
C ARG A 211 5.40 -3.91 22.27
N THR A 212 4.11 -4.07 22.06
CA THR A 212 3.22 -4.41 23.17
C THR A 212 2.40 -5.63 22.78
N SER A 213 2.49 -6.63 23.65
CA SER A 213 1.77 -7.88 23.63
C SER A 213 0.26 -7.64 23.60
N PHE A 214 -0.32 -7.61 22.40
CA PHE A 214 -1.73 -7.94 22.20
C PHE A 214 -1.77 -9.11 21.23
N TRP A 215 -2.02 -10.29 21.80
CA TRP A 215 -2.29 -11.51 21.06
C TRP A 215 -3.59 -11.32 20.28
N ILE A 216 -3.51 -10.82 19.05
CA ILE A 216 -4.43 -11.23 18.00
C ILE A 216 -3.76 -12.45 17.38
N PRO A 217 -4.33 -13.66 17.49
CA PRO A 217 -3.67 -14.84 16.98
C PRO A 217 -3.53 -14.69 15.47
N TRP A 218 -2.28 -14.56 15.01
CA TRP A 218 -1.86 -14.86 13.65
C TRP A 218 -2.26 -16.29 13.34
N SER A 219 -3.52 -16.49 12.96
CA SER A 219 -4.14 -17.79 12.71
C SER A 219 -5.02 -17.71 11.47
N TRP A 220 -4.56 -16.96 10.47
CA TRP A 220 -5.06 -17.10 9.11
C TRP A 220 -3.90 -17.49 8.20
N PRO A 221 -4.04 -18.57 7.41
CA PRO A 221 -3.00 -19.00 6.50
C PRO A 221 -2.77 -17.88 5.50
N ILE A 222 -1.52 -17.43 5.40
CA ILE A 222 -1.03 -16.74 4.21
C ILE A 222 -1.30 -17.73 3.07
N PRO A 223 -2.16 -17.42 2.07
CA PRO A 223 -2.32 -18.30 0.93
C PRO A 223 -0.92 -18.50 0.31
N PRO A 224 -0.55 -19.73 -0.06
CA PRO A 224 0.77 -19.99 -0.61
C PRO A 224 1.02 -19.04 -1.77
N PHE A 225 2.10 -18.27 -1.68
CA PHE A 225 2.64 -17.54 -2.81
C PHE A 225 3.04 -18.57 -3.85
N THR A 226 2.24 -18.74 -4.89
CA THR A 226 2.64 -19.49 -6.09
C THR A 226 3.56 -18.57 -6.88
N PRO A 227 4.86 -18.87 -6.99
CA PRO A 227 5.73 -18.11 -7.86
C PRO A 227 5.25 -18.33 -9.28
N THR A 228 4.79 -17.29 -9.96
CA THR A 228 4.75 -17.30 -11.42
C THR A 228 6.20 -17.42 -11.88
N SER A 229 6.54 -18.54 -12.51
CA SER A 229 7.88 -18.84 -12.99
C SER A 229 8.27 -17.91 -14.15
N GLY A 230 8.62 -16.67 -13.82
CA GLY A 230 9.30 -15.74 -14.72
C GLY A 230 10.79 -15.76 -14.42
N ALA A 231 11.46 -16.89 -14.67
CA ALA A 231 12.91 -16.90 -14.69
C ALA A 231 13.36 -16.08 -15.91
N ILE A 232 13.83 -14.85 -15.68
CA ILE A 232 14.52 -14.07 -16.70
C ILE A 232 15.83 -14.79 -17.00
N SER A 233 15.82 -15.59 -18.07
CA SER A 233 17.02 -16.10 -18.71
C SER A 233 17.73 -14.92 -19.35
N MET A 234 18.78 -14.42 -18.72
CA MET A 234 19.75 -13.57 -19.38
C MET A 234 20.62 -14.46 -20.29
N SER A 235 20.23 -14.62 -21.55
CA SER A 235 21.18 -15.00 -22.60
C SER A 235 21.97 -13.75 -22.99
N THR A 236 23.26 -13.71 -22.63
CA THR A 236 24.21 -12.75 -23.18
C THR A 236 24.42 -12.99 -24.69
N PRO A 237 24.69 -11.93 -25.48
CA PRO A 237 24.90 -12.00 -26.93
C PRO A 237 26.14 -12.82 -27.33
#